data_AF-Q4T7H1-F1
#
_entry.id   AF-Q4T7H1-F1
#
_cell.length_a   1.000
_cell.length_b   1.000
_cell.length_c   1.000
_cell.angle_alpha   90.00
_cell.angle_beta   90.00
_cell.angle_gamma   90.00
#
_symmetry.space_group_name_H-M   'P 1'
#
loop_
_entity.id
_entity.type
_entity.pdbx_description
1 polymer ?
#
loop_
_entity_poly.entity_id
_entity_poly.type
_entity_poly.pdbx_seq_one_letter_code
_entity_poly.pdbx_strand_id
1 'polypeptide(L)'
;YHPVETCLAFTVFRDDFSPRFVALFTLLLFLKCFHWLAEDRVDFYAILLTMVLTSFIKYLLHTIDLNSENPWENKAVYMLYTELFTGFIKVLLYIAFMTIMIKVHTFPLFAIRPMYLAMRQFKKAVTDAIMSRRAIRNMNTLYPDATPEDLQASDNVCIICREEMVTGAKKLPCNHIFHSR
;
A
#
# COMPACT_ATOMS: atom_id res chain seq x y z
N TYR A 1 17.94 -1.12 -27.82
CA TYR A 1 19.21 -1.88 -27.80
C TYR A 1 19.09 -3.27 -28.40
N HIS A 2 18.04 -4.05 -28.08
CA HIS A 2 17.76 -5.34 -28.73
C HIS A 2 17.85 -5.38 -30.28
N PRO A 3 17.33 -4.38 -31.03
CA PRO A 3 17.46 -4.39 -32.49
C PRO A 3 18.90 -4.12 -32.97
N VAL A 4 19.73 -3.40 -32.20
CA VAL A 4 21.10 -3.04 -32.61
C VAL A 4 22.04 -4.25 -32.47
N GLU A 5 21.93 -5.02 -31.39
CA GLU A 5 22.67 -6.29 -31.21
C GLU A 5 22.18 -7.37 -32.19
N THR A 6 20.88 -7.37 -32.49
CA THR A 6 20.30 -8.25 -33.51
C THR A 6 20.82 -7.90 -34.90
N CYS A 7 20.90 -6.60 -35.24
CA CYS A 7 21.51 -6.13 -36.47
C CYS A 7 23.02 -6.44 -36.54
N LEU A 8 23.75 -6.33 -35.43
CA LEU A 8 25.18 -6.68 -35.36
C LEU A 8 25.40 -8.18 -35.60
N ALA A 9 24.58 -9.03 -34.98
CA ALA A 9 24.59 -10.47 -35.23
C ALA A 9 24.24 -10.80 -36.68
N PHE A 10 23.27 -10.09 -37.27
CA PHE A 10 22.89 -10.21 -38.69
C PHE A 10 24.04 -9.84 -39.64
N THR A 11 24.89 -8.87 -39.27
CA THR A 11 26.06 -8.49 -40.05
C THR A 11 27.22 -9.47 -39.97
N VAL A 12 27.38 -10.17 -38.83
CA VAL A 12 28.44 -11.18 -38.62
C VAL A 12 28.11 -12.51 -39.31
N PHE A 13 26.83 -12.86 -39.44
CA PHE A 13 26.35 -14.07 -40.12
C PHE A 13 25.90 -13.85 -41.57
N ARG A 14 26.32 -12.74 -42.19
CA ARG A 14 25.85 -12.31 -43.53
C ARG A 14 26.05 -13.38 -44.63
N ASP A 15 27.09 -14.21 -44.52
CA ASP A 15 27.44 -15.21 -45.54
C ASP A 15 26.83 -16.61 -45.30
N ASP A 16 26.22 -16.85 -44.12
CA ASP A 16 25.58 -18.11 -43.71
C ASP A 16 24.04 -18.00 -43.60
N PHE A 17 23.44 -17.14 -44.44
CA PHE A 17 21.99 -16.94 -44.52
C PHE A 17 21.26 -18.14 -45.13
N SER A 18 21.30 -19.28 -44.44
CA SER A 18 20.45 -20.41 -44.79
C SER A 18 18.99 -20.08 -44.40
N PRO A 19 17.98 -20.45 -45.22
CA PRO A 19 16.57 -20.24 -44.90
C PRO A 19 16.15 -20.94 -43.59
N ARG A 20 16.89 -21.99 -43.19
CA ARG A 20 16.72 -22.68 -41.90
C ARG A 20 17.12 -21.80 -40.71
N PHE A 21 18.20 -21.04 -40.82
CA PHE A 21 18.63 -20.11 -39.77
C PHE A 21 17.60 -18.98 -39.57
N VAL A 22 17.08 -18.42 -40.67
CA VAL A 22 16.04 -17.38 -40.62
C VAL A 22 14.74 -17.90 -39.98
N ALA A 23 14.32 -19.13 -40.31
CA ALA A 23 13.16 -19.78 -39.71
C ALA A 23 13.34 -20.05 -38.21
N LEU A 24 14.51 -20.55 -37.79
CA LEU A 24 14.81 -20.77 -36.37
C LEU A 24 14.91 -19.46 -35.59
N PHE A 25 15.52 -18.43 -36.19
CA PHE A 25 15.66 -17.12 -35.57
C PHE A 25 14.30 -16.43 -35.38
N THR A 26 13.43 -16.46 -36.40
CA THR A 26 12.07 -15.92 -36.29
C THR A 26 11.20 -16.68 -35.29
N LEU A 27 11.30 -18.02 -35.25
CA LEU A 27 10.62 -18.83 -34.24
C LEU A 27 11.12 -18.51 -32.83
N LEU A 28 12.43 -18.32 -32.64
CA LEU A 28 13.02 -18.03 -31.34
C LEU A 28 12.60 -16.64 -30.85
N LEU A 29 12.56 -15.63 -31.75
CA LEU A 29 12.00 -14.32 -31.43
C LEU A 29 10.52 -14.40 -31.07
N PHE A 30 9.73 -15.19 -31.82
CA PHE A 30 8.31 -15.40 -31.53
C PHE A 30 8.11 -16.01 -30.14
N LEU A 31 8.80 -17.11 -29.81
CA LEU A 31 8.71 -17.76 -28.51
C LEU A 31 9.15 -16.82 -27.38
N LYS A 32 10.19 -16.01 -27.61
CA LYS A 32 10.67 -15.03 -26.63
C LYS A 32 9.65 -13.90 -26.41
N CYS A 33 8.99 -13.40 -27.47
CA CYS A 33 7.89 -12.45 -27.33
C CYS A 33 6.70 -13.03 -26.56
N PHE A 34 6.33 -14.29 -26.80
CA PHE A 34 5.24 -14.95 -26.06
C PHE A 34 5.59 -15.21 -24.60
N HIS A 35 6.84 -15.60 -24.31
CA HIS A 35 7.30 -15.77 -22.94
C HIS A 35 7.26 -14.46 -22.15
N TRP A 36 7.75 -13.36 -22.74
CA TRP A 36 7.64 -12.02 -22.15
C TRP A 36 6.18 -11.60 -21.94
N LEU A 37 5.32 -11.84 -22.93
CA LEU A 37 3.91 -11.50 -22.84
C LEU A 37 3.22 -12.30 -21.73
N ALA A 38 3.60 -13.56 -21.53
CA ALA A 38 3.09 -14.39 -20.45
C ALA A 38 3.58 -13.91 -19.08
N GLU A 39 4.85 -13.52 -18.96
CA GLU A 39 5.44 -12.97 -17.73
C GLU A 39 4.73 -11.67 -17.30
N ASP A 40 4.57 -10.72 -18.22
CA ASP A 40 3.90 -9.43 -17.97
C ASP A 40 2.42 -9.61 -17.56
N ARG A 41 1.77 -10.67 -18.08
CA ARG A 41 0.40 -11.04 -17.70
C ARG A 41 0.34 -11.61 -16.29
N VAL A 42 1.28 -12.47 -15.90
CA VAL A 42 1.36 -13.04 -14.55
C VAL A 42 1.53 -11.92 -13.51
N ASP A 43 2.37 -10.92 -13.79
CA ASP A 43 2.57 -9.77 -12.90
C ASP A 43 1.29 -8.94 -12.72
N PHE A 44 0.58 -8.68 -13.82
CA PHE A 44 -0.71 -8.00 -13.78
C PHE A 44 -1.73 -8.78 -12.94
N TYR A 45 -1.81 -10.10 -13.10
CA TYR A 45 -2.69 -10.94 -12.30
C TYR A 45 -2.30 -10.97 -10.82
N ALA A 46 -1.01 -10.97 -10.48
CA ALA A 46 -0.53 -10.93 -9.10
C ALA A 46 -0.89 -9.61 -8.38
N ILE A 47 -0.76 -8.48 -9.08
CA ILE A 47 -1.14 -7.16 -8.56
C ILE A 47 -2.66 -7.08 -8.37
N LEU A 48 -3.44 -7.56 -9.35
CA LEU A 48 -4.89 -7.60 -9.23
C LEU A 48 -5.35 -8.50 -8.07
N LEU A 49 -4.73 -9.67 -7.91
CA LEU A 49 -5.06 -10.58 -6.81
C LEU A 49 -4.81 -9.92 -5.45
N THR A 50 -3.67 -9.23 -5.28
CA THR A 50 -3.42 -8.47 -4.06
C THR A 50 -4.44 -7.34 -3.86
N MET A 51 -4.85 -6.62 -4.91
CA MET A 51 -5.92 -5.63 -4.79
C MET A 51 -7.24 -6.27 -4.34
N VAL A 52 -7.66 -7.38 -4.94
CA VAL A 52 -8.92 -8.07 -4.60
C VAL A 52 -8.89 -8.57 -3.16
N LEU A 53 -7.81 -9.22 -2.72
CA LEU A 53 -7.67 -9.71 -1.35
C LEU A 53 -7.78 -8.57 -0.34
N THR A 54 -7.18 -7.42 -0.64
CA THR A 54 -7.16 -6.27 0.29
C THR A 54 -8.50 -5.56 0.34
N SER A 55 -9.21 -5.46 -0.80
CA SER A 55 -10.60 -4.99 -0.84
C SER A 55 -11.52 -5.93 -0.07
N PHE A 56 -11.32 -7.24 -0.19
CA PHE A 56 -12.09 -8.24 0.54
C PHE A 56 -11.87 -8.13 2.05
N ILE A 57 -10.63 -8.00 2.53
CA ILE A 57 -10.33 -7.81 3.95
C ILE A 57 -11.00 -6.53 4.49
N LYS A 58 -10.92 -5.42 3.75
CA LYS A 58 -11.59 -4.17 4.14
C LYS A 58 -13.12 -4.31 4.18
N TYR A 59 -13.68 -5.03 3.21
CA TYR A 59 -15.12 -5.31 3.16
C TYR A 59 -15.56 -6.17 4.36
N LEU A 60 -14.82 -7.24 4.68
CA LEU A 60 -15.12 -8.06 5.85
C LEU A 60 -15.05 -7.25 7.14
N LEU A 61 -14.01 -6.43 7.33
CA LEU A 61 -13.91 -5.54 8.48
C LEU A 61 -15.09 -4.58 8.56
N HIS A 62 -15.58 -4.07 7.42
CA HIS A 62 -16.73 -3.19 7.37
C HIS A 62 -18.05 -3.90 7.69
N THR A 63 -18.26 -5.11 7.18
CA THR A 63 -19.46 -5.91 7.49
C THR A 63 -19.51 -6.33 8.96
N ILE A 64 -18.36 -6.69 9.54
CA ILE A 64 -18.26 -7.02 10.97
C ILE A 64 -18.62 -5.80 11.82
N ASP A 65 -18.13 -4.61 11.46
CA ASP A 65 -18.42 -3.34 12.13
C ASP A 65 -19.91 -2.95 12.06
N LEU A 66 -20.56 -3.17 10.91
CA LEU A 66 -22.00 -2.92 10.75
C LEU A 66 -22.86 -3.86 11.61
N ASN A 67 -22.36 -5.06 11.92
CA ASN A 67 -23.09 -6.07 12.69
C ASN A 67 -22.76 -6.06 14.19
N SER A 68 -21.76 -5.28 14.62
CA SER A 68 -21.43 -5.17 16.05
C SER A 68 -22.34 -4.17 16.76
N GLU A 69 -22.95 -4.58 17.87
CA GLU A 69 -23.79 -3.70 18.71
C GLU A 69 -23.00 -2.54 19.35
N ASN A 70 -21.68 -2.70 19.53
CA ASN A 70 -20.79 -1.66 20.06
C ASN A 70 -19.77 -1.22 19.00
N PRO A 71 -19.59 0.09 18.73
CA PRO A 71 -18.61 0.59 17.76
C PRO A 71 -17.18 0.14 18.08
N TRP A 72 -16.44 -0.34 17.06
CA TRP A 72 -15.03 -0.71 17.23
C TRP A 72 -14.15 0.54 17.47
N GLU A 73 -13.79 0.80 18.73
CA GLU A 73 -12.90 1.92 19.10
C GLU A 73 -11.56 1.91 18.33
N ASN A 74 -11.05 0.72 17.97
CA ASN A 74 -9.79 0.57 17.25
C ASN A 74 -9.93 0.44 15.72
N LYS A 75 -11.11 0.70 15.14
CA LYS A 75 -11.35 0.56 13.69
C LYS A 75 -10.34 1.34 12.84
N ALA A 76 -10.05 2.58 13.22
CA ALA A 76 -9.06 3.42 12.52
C ALA A 76 -7.66 2.80 12.53
N VAL A 77 -7.28 2.16 13.65
CA VAL A 77 -5.99 1.49 13.81
C VAL A 77 -5.91 0.23 12.95
N TYR A 78 -6.98 -0.58 12.89
CA TYR A 78 -7.03 -1.76 12.01
C TYR A 78 -7.05 -1.39 10.53
N MET A 79 -7.78 -0.34 10.13
CA MET A 79 -7.74 0.19 8.77
C MET A 79 -6.33 0.66 8.38
N LEU A 80 -5.65 1.38 9.28
CA LEU A 80 -4.26 1.81 9.08
C LEU A 80 -3.30 0.62 8.94
N TYR A 81 -3.42 -0.41 9.79
CA TYR A 81 -2.57 -1.59 9.71
C TYR A 81 -2.76 -2.39 8.42
N THR A 82 -4.01 -2.57 7.99
CA THR A 82 -4.30 -3.26 6.73
C THR A 82 -3.76 -2.50 5.52
N GLU A 83 -3.79 -1.16 5.54
CA GLU A 83 -3.19 -0.32 4.51
C GLU A 83 -1.66 -0.40 4.51
N LEU A 84 -1.03 -0.38 5.68
CA LEU A 84 0.42 -0.52 5.81
C LEU A 84 0.90 -1.88 5.30
N PHE A 85 0.23 -2.96 5.71
CA PHE A 85 0.56 -4.33 5.29
C PHE A 85 0.39 -4.52 3.78
N THR A 86 -0.72 -4.03 3.22
CA THR A 86 -0.97 -4.05 1.77
C THR A 86 0.08 -3.24 1.01
N GLY A 87 0.44 -2.06 1.52
CA GLY A 87 1.48 -1.22 0.93
C GLY A 87 2.83 -1.91 0.92
N PHE A 88 3.18 -2.60 2.00
CA PHE A 88 4.41 -3.38 2.10
C PHE A 88 4.47 -4.52 1.08
N ILE A 89 3.41 -5.32 0.96
CA ILE A 89 3.34 -6.40 -0.05
C ILE A 89 3.49 -5.83 -1.46
N LYS A 90 2.81 -4.73 -1.78
CA LYS A 90 2.92 -4.09 -3.11
C LYS A 90 4.35 -3.64 -3.39
N VAL A 91 5.02 -3.00 -2.43
CA VAL A 91 6.41 -2.58 -2.60
C VAL A 91 7.34 -3.78 -2.81
N LEU A 92 7.17 -4.86 -2.04
CA LEU A 92 7.96 -6.09 -2.24
C LEU A 92 7.74 -6.70 -3.63
N LEU A 93 6.48 -6.82 -4.07
CA LEU A 93 6.15 -7.34 -5.40
C LEU A 93 6.75 -6.46 -6.50
N TYR A 94 6.66 -5.12 -6.39
CA TYR A 94 7.26 -4.22 -7.37
C TYR A 94 8.80 -4.26 -7.37
N ILE A 95 9.45 -4.44 -6.21
CA ILE A 95 10.92 -4.59 -6.13
C ILE A 95 11.35 -5.92 -6.76
N ALA A 96 10.65 -7.01 -6.46
CA ALA A 96 10.91 -8.32 -7.05
C ALA A 96 10.75 -8.26 -8.58
N PHE A 97 9.64 -7.68 -9.06
CA PHE A 97 9.38 -7.46 -10.48
C PHE A 97 10.47 -6.61 -11.14
N MET A 98 10.85 -5.48 -10.53
CA MET A 98 11.93 -4.62 -11.06
C MET A 98 13.26 -5.37 -11.16
N THR A 99 13.57 -6.22 -10.18
CA THR A 99 14.79 -7.04 -10.17
C THR A 99 14.78 -8.09 -11.28
N ILE A 100 13.63 -8.75 -11.48
CA ILE A 100 13.43 -9.73 -12.57
C ILE A 100 13.54 -9.01 -13.92
N MET A 101 12.82 -7.91 -14.13
CA MET A 101 12.86 -7.14 -15.37
C MET A 101 14.26 -6.61 -15.71
N ILE A 102 15.04 -6.15 -14.74
CA ILE A 102 16.44 -5.71 -14.96
C ILE A 102 17.34 -6.90 -15.34
N LYS A 103 17.07 -8.09 -14.82
CA LYS A 103 17.87 -9.30 -15.10
C LYS A 103 17.53 -9.93 -16.45
N VAL A 104 16.28 -9.85 -16.88
CA VAL A 104 15.84 -10.46 -18.15
C VAL A 104 15.93 -9.45 -19.30
N HIS A 105 15.71 -8.14 -19.07
CA HIS A 105 15.56 -7.10 -20.11
C HIS A 105 16.31 -5.80 -19.80
N THR A 106 16.57 -4.98 -20.83
CA THR A 106 17.08 -3.62 -20.65
C THR A 106 16.08 -2.74 -19.88
N PHE A 107 16.59 -1.72 -19.17
CA PHE A 107 15.89 -0.75 -18.32
C PHE A 107 14.37 -0.58 -18.55
N PRO A 108 13.52 -0.96 -17.57
CA PRO A 108 12.06 -1.01 -17.74
C PRO A 108 11.40 0.34 -17.51
N LEU A 109 11.46 1.23 -18.50
CA LEU A 109 10.89 2.59 -18.41
C LEU A 109 9.40 2.61 -18.04
N PHE A 110 8.62 1.60 -18.47
CA PHE A 110 7.20 1.50 -18.19
C PHE A 110 6.90 1.13 -16.72
N ALA A 111 7.82 0.42 -16.05
CA ALA A 111 7.66 -0.07 -14.68
C ALA A 111 8.02 1.00 -13.62
N ILE A 112 8.77 2.04 -13.99
CA ILE A 112 9.25 3.07 -13.06
C ILE A 112 8.10 3.89 -12.47
N ARG A 113 7.12 4.26 -13.30
CA ARG A 113 5.97 5.06 -12.87
C ARG A 113 5.13 4.33 -11.81
N PRO A 114 4.63 3.10 -12.04
CA PRO A 114 3.89 2.37 -11.01
C PRO A 114 4.73 2.09 -9.76
N MET A 115 6.04 1.82 -9.90
CA MET A 115 6.94 1.66 -8.75
C MET A 115 7.04 2.94 -7.92
N TYR A 116 7.25 4.10 -8.55
CA TYR A 116 7.31 5.39 -7.87
C TYR A 116 6.00 5.71 -7.13
N LEU A 117 4.86 5.45 -7.78
CA LEU A 117 3.53 5.63 -7.17
C LEU A 117 3.35 4.72 -5.95
N ALA A 118 3.74 3.44 -6.04
CA ALA A 118 3.67 2.50 -4.93
C ALA A 118 4.57 2.91 -3.75
N MET A 119 5.82 3.33 -4.02
CA MET A 119 6.73 3.82 -2.99
C MET A 119 6.21 5.10 -2.31
N ARG A 120 5.64 6.04 -3.09
CA ARG A 120 5.05 7.27 -2.54
C ARG A 120 3.85 6.95 -1.65
N GLN A 121 2.99 6.02 -2.07
CA GLN A 121 1.84 5.56 -1.28
C GLN A 121 2.30 4.88 0.02
N PHE A 122 3.32 4.02 -0.05
CA PHE A 122 3.88 3.39 1.15
C PHE A 122 4.48 4.41 2.11
N LYS A 123 5.28 5.37 1.62
CA LYS A 123 5.84 6.45 2.44
C LYS A 123 4.73 7.26 3.11
N LYS A 124 3.64 7.55 2.39
CA LYS A 124 2.47 8.21 2.96
C LYS A 124 1.86 7.35 4.08
N ALA A 125 1.58 6.08 3.84
CA ALA A 125 1.01 5.18 4.84
C ALA A 125 1.87 5.07 6.12
N VAL A 126 3.20 5.00 5.98
CA VAL A 126 4.13 5.03 7.12
C VAL A 126 4.05 6.37 7.86
N THR A 127 3.99 7.48 7.14
CA THR A 127 3.90 8.82 7.74
C THR A 127 2.59 8.99 8.50
N ASP A 128 1.47 8.55 7.92
CA ASP A 128 0.14 8.58 8.53
C ASP A 128 0.13 7.70 9.81
N ALA A 129 0.80 6.55 9.79
CA ALA A 129 0.93 5.70 10.97
C ALA A 129 1.76 6.34 12.10
N ILE A 130 2.89 6.96 11.76
CA ILE A 130 3.72 7.69 12.72
C ILE A 130 2.96 8.90 13.28
N MET A 131 2.27 9.64 12.42
CA MET A 131 1.49 10.82 12.81
C MET A 131 0.33 10.43 13.73
N SER A 132 -0.38 9.34 13.44
CA SER A 132 -1.43 8.79 14.30
C SER A 132 -0.88 8.44 15.70
N ARG A 133 0.23 7.71 15.76
CA ARG A 133 0.92 7.40 17.03
C ARG A 133 1.36 8.64 17.78
N ARG A 134 1.92 9.63 17.07
CA ARG A 134 2.38 10.88 17.64
C ARG A 134 1.23 11.73 18.17
N ALA A 135 0.09 11.77 17.47
CA ALA A 135 -1.10 12.48 17.91
C ALA A 135 -1.65 11.89 19.21
N ILE A 136 -1.77 10.56 19.30
CA ILE A 136 -2.19 9.87 20.54
C ILE A 136 -1.23 10.17 21.69
N ARG A 137 0.08 10.08 21.45
CA ARG A 137 1.09 10.39 22.48
C ARG A 137 0.99 11.85 22.92
N ASN A 138 0.86 12.78 21.98
CA ASN A 138 0.78 14.20 22.29
C ASN A 138 -0.51 14.53 23.05
N MET A 139 -1.63 13.88 22.71
CA MET A 139 -2.89 14.01 23.45
C MET A 139 -2.74 13.56 24.90
N ASN A 140 -2.02 12.45 25.13
CA ASN A 140 -1.79 11.90 26.46
C ASN A 140 -0.79 12.72 27.29
N THR A 141 0.18 13.38 26.66
CA THR A 141 1.20 14.17 27.37
C THR A 141 0.85 15.64 27.55
N LEU A 142 0.07 16.23 26.63
CA LEU A 142 -0.21 17.67 26.60
C LEU A 142 -1.40 18.06 27.49
N TYR A 143 -2.39 17.17 27.62
CA TYR A 143 -3.62 17.46 28.37
C TYR A 143 -3.75 16.53 29.58
N PRO A 144 -3.89 17.09 30.79
CA PRO A 144 -4.12 16.30 31.99
C PRO A 144 -5.48 15.61 31.94
N ASP A 145 -5.56 14.46 32.59
CA ASP A 145 -6.83 13.74 32.75
C ASP A 145 -7.73 14.51 33.72
N ALA A 146 -9.03 14.55 33.44
CA ALA A 146 -10.01 15.19 34.28
C ALA A 146 -10.33 14.30 35.49
N THR A 147 -10.30 14.88 36.69
CA THR A 147 -10.69 14.17 37.91
C THR A 147 -12.21 13.98 37.97
N PRO A 148 -12.73 12.98 38.69
CA PRO A 148 -14.18 12.83 38.89
C PRO A 148 -14.80 14.05 39.60
N GLU A 149 -14.02 14.77 40.39
CA GLU A 149 -14.42 16.04 40.99
C GLU A 149 -14.53 17.17 39.95
N ASP A 150 -13.62 17.24 38.98
CA ASP A 150 -13.71 18.18 37.84
C ASP A 150 -14.93 17.90 36.96
N LEU A 151 -15.30 16.63 36.79
CA LEU A 151 -16.51 16.21 36.09
C LEU A 151 -17.75 16.68 36.85
N GLN A 152 -17.83 16.47 38.17
CA GLN A 152 -18.98 16.95 38.96
C GLN A 152 -19.08 18.48 39.06
N ALA A 153 -17.96 19.20 38.98
CA ALA A 153 -17.92 20.66 39.02
C ALA A 153 -18.27 21.33 37.67
N SER A 154 -18.18 20.58 36.57
CA SER A 154 -18.43 21.03 35.20
C SER A 154 -19.65 20.28 34.63
N ASP A 155 -20.16 20.65 33.46
CA ASP A 155 -21.13 19.77 32.78
C ASP A 155 -20.44 18.46 32.38
N ASN A 156 -21.04 17.32 32.71
CA ASN A 156 -20.57 15.97 32.34
C ASN A 156 -20.67 15.67 30.83
N VAL A 157 -20.92 16.69 30.00
CA VAL A 157 -21.19 16.55 28.57
C VAL A 157 -19.93 16.86 27.77
N CYS A 158 -19.50 15.94 26.91
CA CYS A 158 -18.35 16.13 26.03
C CYS A 158 -18.62 17.28 25.04
N ILE A 159 -17.73 18.28 24.98
CA ILE A 159 -17.90 19.43 24.08
C ILE A 159 -17.84 19.06 22.58
N ILE A 160 -17.29 17.90 22.24
CA ILE A 160 -17.11 17.43 20.85
C ILE A 160 -18.30 16.59 20.39
N CYS A 161 -18.64 15.51 21.13
CA CYS A 161 -19.71 14.57 20.72
C CYS A 161 -21.06 14.81 21.40
N ARG A 162 -21.14 15.69 22.41
CA ARG A 162 -22.35 15.98 23.21
C ARG A 162 -22.96 14.76 23.92
N GLU A 163 -22.13 13.77 24.24
CA GLU A 163 -22.50 12.60 25.03
C GLU A 163 -21.97 12.74 26.47
N GLU A 164 -22.62 12.05 27.41
CA GLU A 164 -22.21 12.04 28.82
C GLU A 164 -20.90 11.26 29.01
N MET A 165 -20.00 11.85 29.81
CA MET A 165 -18.67 11.33 30.06
C MET A 165 -18.63 10.59 31.41
N VAL A 166 -18.45 9.28 31.36
CA VAL A 166 -18.35 8.43 32.57
C VAL A 166 -16.92 8.08 32.93
N THR A 167 -16.04 7.91 31.93
CA THR A 167 -14.63 7.53 32.09
C THR A 167 -13.79 8.07 30.92
N GLY A 168 -12.47 8.27 31.13
CA GLY A 168 -11.54 8.62 30.06
C GLY A 168 -11.76 10.02 29.48
N ALA A 169 -11.63 11.04 30.32
CA ALA A 169 -11.84 12.44 29.95
C ALA A 169 -10.56 13.26 30.12
N LYS A 170 -10.31 14.18 29.18
CA LYS A 170 -9.15 15.10 29.21
C LYS A 170 -9.61 16.54 29.29
N LYS A 171 -8.83 17.35 30.01
CA LYS A 171 -9.13 18.76 30.29
C LYS A 171 -8.25 19.69 29.44
N LEU A 172 -8.88 20.62 28.71
CA LEU A 172 -8.17 21.65 27.97
C LEU A 172 -7.74 22.82 28.90
N PRO A 173 -6.77 23.66 28.48
CA PRO A 173 -6.38 24.87 29.20
C PRO A 173 -7.52 25.88 29.42
N CYS A 174 -8.61 25.79 28.63
CA CYS A 174 -9.82 26.60 28.77
C CYS A 174 -10.89 25.96 29.67
N ASN A 175 -10.54 24.93 30.46
CA ASN A 175 -11.42 24.14 31.34
C ASN A 175 -12.51 23.30 30.67
N HIS A 176 -12.65 23.30 29.34
CA HIS A 176 -13.54 22.34 28.67
C HIS A 176 -13.01 20.92 28.74
N ILE A 177 -13.92 19.96 28.88
CA ILE A 177 -13.63 18.53 29.03
C ILE A 177 -14.17 17.78 27.81
N PHE A 178 -13.41 16.79 27.33
CA PHE A 178 -13.79 15.94 26.20
C PHE A 178 -13.33 14.49 26.41
N HIS A 179 -13.94 13.56 25.67
CA HIS A 179 -13.52 12.16 25.64
C HIS A 179 -12.10 12.02 25.09
N SER A 180 -11.25 11.26 25.78
CA SER A 180 -9.89 10.95 25.33
C SER A 180 -9.80 9.76 24.36
N ARG A 181 -10.96 9.24 23.91
CA ARG A 181 -11.08 8.10 22.98
C ARG A 181 -10.87 8.53 21.54
#